data_AF-A0A2N2NFS6-F1
#
_entry.id   AF-A0A2N2NFS6-F1
#
_cell.length_a   1.000
_cell.length_b   1.000
_cell.length_c   1.000
_cell.angle_alpha   90.00
_cell.angle_beta   90.00
_cell.angle_gamma   90.00
#
_symmetry.space_group_name_H-M   'P 1'
#
loop_
_entity.id
_entity.type
_entity.pdbx_description
1 polymer ?
#
loop_
_entity_poly.entity_id
_entity_poly.type
_entity_poly.pdbx_seq_one_letter_code
_entity_poly.pdbx_strand_id
1 'polypeptide(L)'
;MEILQELLEDACPSIRYRIRSEILGESIDTAVMAKLQKEILADEWVRKVFSWQQPDGWIGRDFHGENSLETGIRVLCEKGIEKTHPILKKALEVLSIDDKRLTRGIGKAGISLDKKNLGGTQLIRAVVFSYAGVEDIPIMQEQVQKALTSFQTPAITRAIEEITTIHKGKLVYRPAIVWPSIYHLRLLAFTHTWRTKENYKILADGIQQLVKLSPMPYILLKYKSQLVAPASFCMLDFNPDIHKLDDVGWMMWFHRMELLARLGIIHMVSALVDQVNELNKLLISDQGWFSKRLSHKYFGKWGAYSGLMLEKDWKNPNRRIFDLTFRSLLIKYYFECQNG
;
A
#
# COMPACT_ATOMS: atom_id res chain seq x y z
N MET A 1 -13.87 -14.41 -17.66
CA MET A 1 -13.04 -15.63 -17.80
C MET A 1 -12.01 -15.45 -18.90
N GLU A 2 -12.40 -14.90 -20.05
CA GLU A 2 -11.51 -14.59 -21.19
C GLU A 2 -10.30 -13.70 -20.85
N ILE A 3 -10.53 -12.54 -20.20
CA ILE A 3 -9.42 -11.62 -19.82
C ILE A 3 -8.40 -12.24 -18.86
N LEU A 4 -8.86 -13.06 -17.91
CA LEU A 4 -7.92 -13.73 -16.99
C LEU A 4 -7.01 -14.66 -17.78
N GLN A 5 -7.54 -15.37 -18.78
CA GLN A 5 -6.73 -16.21 -19.65
C GLN A 5 -5.75 -15.38 -20.48
N GLU A 6 -6.20 -14.29 -21.11
CA GLU A 6 -5.33 -13.39 -21.88
C GLU A 6 -4.19 -12.81 -21.00
N LEU A 7 -4.50 -12.35 -19.78
CA LEU A 7 -3.47 -11.89 -18.84
C LEU A 7 -2.49 -13.01 -18.45
N LEU A 8 -2.98 -14.25 -18.29
CA LEU A 8 -2.14 -15.41 -17.96
C LEU A 8 -1.20 -15.82 -19.11
N GLU A 9 -1.56 -15.50 -20.34
CA GLU A 9 -0.80 -15.78 -21.56
C GLU A 9 0.19 -14.65 -21.89
N ASP A 10 -0.27 -13.40 -21.89
CA ASP A 10 0.45 -12.27 -22.51
C ASP A 10 1.06 -11.25 -21.53
N ALA A 11 0.61 -11.19 -20.28
CA ALA A 11 1.13 -10.21 -19.33
C ALA A 11 2.54 -10.57 -18.83
N CYS A 12 3.19 -9.65 -18.12
CA CYS A 12 4.50 -9.93 -17.55
C CYS A 12 4.45 -11.08 -16.53
N PRO A 13 5.60 -11.76 -16.28
CA PRO A 13 5.67 -12.87 -15.33
C PRO A 13 5.13 -12.54 -13.94
N SER A 14 5.30 -11.30 -13.46
CA SER A 14 4.78 -10.87 -12.15
C SER A 14 3.25 -10.83 -12.11
N ILE A 15 2.59 -10.31 -13.15
CA ILE A 15 1.12 -10.32 -13.22
C ILE A 15 0.62 -11.76 -13.29
N ARG A 16 1.21 -12.57 -14.17
CA ARG A 16 0.85 -13.99 -14.35
C ARG A 16 1.00 -14.78 -13.05
N TYR A 17 2.11 -14.57 -12.33
CA TYR A 17 2.39 -15.21 -11.05
C TYR A 17 1.35 -14.83 -10.00
N ARG A 18 1.06 -13.54 -9.86
CA ARG A 18 0.14 -13.03 -8.84
C ARG A 18 -1.32 -13.35 -9.12
N ILE A 19 -1.75 -13.41 -10.39
CA ILE A 19 -3.08 -13.93 -10.72
C ILE A 19 -3.19 -15.38 -10.24
N ARG A 20 -2.19 -16.22 -10.52
CA ARG A 20 -2.21 -17.63 -10.12
C ARG A 20 -2.21 -17.80 -8.60
N SER A 21 -1.32 -17.14 -7.88
CA SER A 21 -1.23 -17.30 -6.42
C SER A 21 -2.31 -16.54 -5.64
N GLU A 22 -2.57 -15.27 -5.94
CA GLU A 22 -3.47 -14.43 -5.13
C GLU A 22 -4.93 -14.61 -5.51
N ILE A 23 -5.26 -14.77 -6.80
CA ILE A 23 -6.66 -14.81 -7.29
C ILE A 23 -7.13 -16.25 -7.48
N LEU A 24 -6.31 -17.11 -8.10
CA LEU A 24 -6.69 -18.49 -8.40
C LEU A 24 -6.32 -19.49 -7.29
N GLY A 25 -5.52 -19.07 -6.29
CA GLY A 25 -5.08 -19.93 -5.19
C GLY A 25 -4.20 -21.11 -5.62
N GLU A 26 -3.50 -20.99 -6.75
CA GLU A 26 -2.56 -22.01 -7.21
C GLU A 26 -1.39 -22.14 -6.23
N SER A 27 -1.02 -23.38 -5.89
CA SER A 27 0.16 -23.63 -5.06
C SER A 27 1.43 -23.08 -5.73
N ILE A 28 2.30 -22.45 -4.95
CA ILE A 28 3.57 -21.91 -5.42
C ILE A 28 4.58 -23.00 -5.82
N ASP A 29 4.33 -24.25 -5.44
CA ASP A 29 5.24 -25.39 -5.68
C ASP A 29 5.05 -26.04 -7.06
N THR A 30 4.16 -25.51 -7.92
CA THR A 30 3.95 -26.07 -9.26
C THR A 30 5.11 -25.74 -10.22
N ALA A 31 5.28 -26.55 -11.27
CA ALA A 31 6.27 -26.31 -12.31
C ALA A 31 6.05 -24.98 -13.05
N VAL A 32 4.79 -24.55 -13.19
CA VAL A 32 4.43 -23.26 -13.81
C VAL A 32 4.90 -22.10 -12.93
N MET A 33 4.62 -22.17 -11.63
CA MET A 33 5.06 -21.16 -10.66
C MET A 33 6.59 -21.10 -10.57
N ALA A 34 7.28 -22.24 -10.57
CA ALA A 34 8.74 -22.29 -10.63
C ALA A 34 9.33 -21.68 -11.92
N LYS A 35 8.67 -21.87 -13.07
CA LYS A 35 9.06 -21.22 -14.33
C LYS A 35 8.88 -19.70 -14.25
N LEU A 36 7.73 -19.24 -13.76
CA LEU A 36 7.45 -17.81 -13.58
C LEU A 36 8.45 -17.16 -12.63
N GLN A 37 8.83 -17.81 -11.52
CA GLN A 37 9.88 -17.31 -10.63
C GLN A 37 11.20 -17.08 -11.38
N LYS A 38 11.63 -18.01 -12.24
CA LYS A 38 12.85 -17.83 -13.05
C LYS A 38 12.75 -16.63 -13.99
N GLU A 39 11.58 -16.40 -14.59
CA GLU A 39 11.32 -15.24 -15.45
C GLU A 39 11.30 -13.93 -14.64
N ILE A 40 10.70 -13.91 -13.45
CA ILE A 40 10.69 -12.76 -12.54
C ILE A 40 12.12 -12.41 -12.09
N LEU A 41 12.96 -13.40 -11.79
CA LEU A 41 14.37 -13.18 -11.45
C LEU A 41 15.19 -12.55 -12.59
N ALA A 42 14.69 -12.63 -13.83
CA ALA A 42 15.30 -11.99 -14.99
C ALA A 42 14.83 -10.54 -15.21
N ASP A 43 13.79 -10.09 -14.50
CA ASP A 43 13.24 -8.73 -14.59
C ASP A 43 14.29 -7.67 -14.21
N GLU A 44 14.32 -6.56 -14.96
CA GLU A 44 15.31 -5.50 -14.80
C GLU A 44 15.22 -4.82 -13.43
N TRP A 45 14.02 -4.59 -12.91
CA TRP A 45 13.83 -4.00 -11.59
C TRP A 45 14.24 -4.95 -10.48
N VAL A 46 13.95 -6.24 -10.62
CA VAL A 46 14.39 -7.27 -9.66
C VAL A 46 15.91 -7.32 -9.60
N ARG A 47 16.58 -7.43 -10.75
CA ARG A 47 18.06 -7.42 -10.84
C ARG A 47 18.67 -6.14 -10.29
N LYS A 48 18.04 -4.99 -10.57
CA LYS A 48 18.46 -3.70 -10.03
C LYS A 48 18.38 -3.69 -8.51
N VAL A 49 17.28 -4.13 -7.92
CA VAL A 49 17.14 -4.21 -6.45
C VAL A 49 18.12 -5.21 -5.85
N PHE A 50 18.37 -6.34 -6.50
CA PHE A 50 19.40 -7.29 -6.06
C PHE A 50 20.78 -6.67 -6.02
N SER A 51 21.13 -5.85 -7.02
CA SER A 51 22.41 -5.12 -7.04
C SER A 51 22.56 -4.09 -5.91
N TRP A 52 21.48 -3.73 -5.22
CA TRP A 52 21.51 -2.83 -4.08
C TRP A 52 21.83 -3.54 -2.76
N GLN A 53 21.81 -4.87 -2.71
CA GLN A 53 22.07 -5.61 -1.49
C GLN A 53 23.56 -5.53 -1.11
N GLN A 54 23.82 -5.04 0.10
CA GLN A 54 25.13 -4.98 0.73
C GLN A 54 25.52 -6.36 1.32
N PRO A 55 26.80 -6.59 1.65
CA PRO A 55 27.27 -7.89 2.17
C PRO A 55 26.52 -8.38 3.42
N ASP A 56 26.02 -7.46 4.24
CA ASP A 56 25.26 -7.75 5.46
C ASP A 56 23.76 -8.01 5.23
N GLY A 57 23.31 -7.98 3.97
CA GLY A 57 21.91 -8.18 3.59
C GLY A 57 21.09 -6.90 3.40
N TRP A 58 21.62 -5.73 3.77
CA TRP A 58 20.86 -4.47 3.65
C TRP A 58 20.67 -4.07 2.19
N ILE A 59 19.42 -3.85 1.78
CA ILE A 59 19.10 -3.40 0.42
C ILE A 59 19.02 -1.88 0.38
N GLY A 60 19.80 -1.29 -0.53
CA GLY A 60 19.75 0.15 -0.81
C GLY A 60 20.61 1.00 0.11
N ARG A 61 20.48 2.31 0.01
CA ARG A 61 21.28 3.27 0.80
C ARG A 61 20.58 3.64 2.11
N ASP A 62 19.30 3.91 2.00
CA ASP A 62 18.45 4.40 3.09
C ASP A 62 17.50 3.31 3.60
N PHE A 63 16.81 3.59 4.70
CA PHE A 63 15.69 2.75 5.13
C PHE A 63 14.41 3.12 4.37
N HIS A 64 14.10 4.42 4.29
CA HIS A 64 12.92 4.99 3.64
C HIS A 64 13.33 5.88 2.46
N GLY A 65 12.63 5.79 1.32
CA GLY A 65 12.94 6.55 0.10
C GLY A 65 12.91 5.70 -1.17
N GLU A 66 13.56 6.13 -2.25
CA GLU A 66 13.56 5.40 -3.54
C GLU A 66 14.62 4.29 -3.60
N ASN A 67 15.88 4.62 -3.29
CA ASN A 67 16.95 3.64 -3.14
C ASN A 67 17.08 3.25 -1.66
N SER A 68 16.10 2.50 -1.18
CA SER A 68 15.96 2.18 0.22
C SER A 68 15.52 0.74 0.45
N LEU A 69 15.72 0.26 1.68
CA LEU A 69 15.31 -1.08 2.11
C LEU A 69 13.79 -1.28 1.95
N GLU A 70 12.99 -0.28 2.35
CA GLU A 70 11.53 -0.31 2.16
C GLU A 70 11.15 -0.50 0.69
N THR A 71 11.67 0.32 -0.22
CA THR A 71 11.33 0.24 -1.64
C THR A 71 11.85 -1.05 -2.26
N GLY A 72 13.06 -1.47 -1.89
CA GLY A 72 13.63 -2.73 -2.36
C GLY A 72 12.74 -3.92 -2.01
N ILE A 73 12.43 -4.11 -0.73
CA ILE A 73 11.57 -5.22 -0.27
C ILE A 73 10.18 -5.11 -0.90
N ARG A 74 9.56 -3.92 -0.91
CA ARG A 74 8.25 -3.72 -1.52
C ARG A 74 8.24 -4.13 -3.00
N VAL A 75 9.25 -3.73 -3.79
CA VAL A 75 9.35 -4.09 -5.21
C VAL A 75 9.48 -5.59 -5.39
N LEU A 76 10.34 -6.25 -4.60
CA LEU A 76 10.51 -7.71 -4.68
C LEU A 76 9.19 -8.43 -4.38
N CYS A 77 8.47 -8.03 -3.33
CA CYS A 77 7.16 -8.61 -2.99
C CYS A 77 6.10 -8.31 -4.06
N GLU A 78 6.00 -7.08 -4.58
CA GLU A 78 5.05 -6.70 -5.64
C GLU A 78 5.33 -7.43 -6.96
N LYS A 79 6.59 -7.76 -7.25
CA LYS A 79 7.01 -8.56 -8.40
C LYS A 79 6.76 -10.06 -8.20
N GLY A 80 6.40 -10.49 -6.99
CA GLY A 80 6.09 -11.88 -6.64
C GLY A 80 7.31 -12.71 -6.25
N ILE A 81 8.42 -12.10 -5.80
CA ILE A 81 9.57 -12.87 -5.29
C ILE A 81 9.19 -13.58 -3.99
N GLU A 82 9.46 -14.88 -3.95
CA GLU A 82 9.17 -15.70 -2.78
C GLU A 82 9.99 -15.30 -1.55
N LYS A 83 9.34 -15.31 -0.37
CA LYS A 83 9.97 -14.96 0.92
C LYS A 83 11.17 -15.82 1.28
N THR A 84 11.23 -17.04 0.74
CA THR A 84 12.34 -17.99 0.92
C THR A 84 13.56 -17.62 0.09
N HIS A 85 13.45 -16.70 -0.88
CA HIS A 85 14.56 -16.29 -1.71
C HIS A 85 15.68 -15.65 -0.86
N PRO A 86 16.96 -16.05 -1.02
CA PRO A 86 18.04 -15.65 -0.14
C PRO A 86 18.22 -14.13 0.01
N ILE A 87 18.01 -13.36 -1.06
CA ILE A 87 18.09 -11.89 -1.02
C ILE A 87 17.05 -11.32 -0.05
N LEU A 88 15.79 -11.77 -0.14
CA LEU A 88 14.71 -11.26 0.69
C LEU A 88 14.88 -11.73 2.14
N LYS A 89 15.26 -13.00 2.35
CA LYS A 89 15.56 -13.54 3.68
C LYS A 89 16.63 -12.72 4.41
N LYS A 90 17.78 -12.47 3.77
CA LYS A 90 18.86 -11.66 4.37
C LYS A 90 18.43 -10.22 4.67
N ALA A 91 17.59 -9.63 3.79
CA ALA A 91 17.08 -8.28 3.99
C ALA A 91 16.13 -8.18 5.20
N LEU A 92 15.30 -9.21 5.42
CA LEU A 92 14.43 -9.29 6.60
C LEU A 92 15.22 -9.58 7.88
N GLU A 93 16.26 -10.42 7.81
CA GLU A 93 17.16 -10.67 8.93
C GLU A 93 17.85 -9.38 9.40
N VAL A 94 18.46 -8.61 8.50
CA VAL A 94 19.12 -7.35 8.89
C VAL A 94 18.10 -6.31 9.38
N LEU A 95 16.90 -6.26 8.80
CA LEU A 95 15.82 -5.41 9.27
C LEU A 95 15.38 -5.76 10.70
N SER A 96 15.52 -7.02 11.13
CA SER A 96 15.12 -7.46 12.46
C SER A 96 16.10 -7.03 13.57
N ILE A 97 17.36 -6.74 13.22
CA ILE A 97 18.41 -6.47 14.21
C ILE A 97 18.98 -5.04 14.17
N ASP A 98 18.89 -4.32 13.04
CA ASP A 98 19.55 -3.02 12.89
C ASP A 98 18.61 -1.83 13.12
N ASP A 99 18.59 -1.32 14.35
CA ASP A 99 17.83 -0.11 14.69
C ASP A 99 18.53 1.19 14.25
N LYS A 100 19.86 1.17 14.06
CA LYS A 100 20.65 2.39 13.80
C LYS A 100 20.35 2.95 12.42
N ARG A 101 20.20 2.08 11.42
CA ARG A 101 19.94 2.49 10.03
C ARG A 101 18.50 2.91 9.75
N LEU A 102 17.55 2.63 10.65
CA LEU A 102 16.14 2.96 10.45
C LEU A 102 15.86 4.47 10.36
N THR A 103 16.79 5.32 10.79
CA THR A 103 16.67 6.78 10.65
C THR A 103 17.12 7.30 9.28
N ARG A 104 17.74 6.47 8.43
CA ARG A 104 18.21 6.88 7.10
C ARG A 104 17.03 7.13 6.16
N GLY A 105 17.00 8.29 5.52
CA GLY A 105 15.91 8.74 4.65
C GLY A 105 14.75 9.44 5.36
N ILE A 106 14.27 8.93 6.50
CA ILE A 106 13.18 9.56 7.28
C ILE A 106 13.67 10.60 8.32
N GLY A 107 14.92 10.48 8.77
CA GLY A 107 15.54 11.36 9.76
C GLY A 107 14.89 11.29 11.15
N LYS A 108 15.19 12.28 11.99
CA LYS A 108 14.69 12.38 13.38
C LYS A 108 13.17 12.60 13.47
N ALA A 109 12.53 12.99 12.36
CA ALA A 109 11.09 13.11 12.27
C ALA A 109 10.40 11.76 12.52
N GLY A 110 10.97 10.65 12.05
CA GLY A 110 10.42 9.30 12.24
C GLY A 110 10.21 8.93 13.71
N ILE A 111 11.18 9.23 14.58
CA ILE A 111 11.07 9.01 16.04
C ILE A 111 9.92 9.83 16.64
N SER A 112 9.73 11.05 16.15
CA SER A 112 8.69 11.96 16.65
C SER A 112 7.30 11.52 16.20
N LEU A 113 7.21 10.96 15.00
CA LEU A 113 6.01 10.33 14.46
C LEU A 113 5.66 9.04 15.21
N ASP A 114 6.65 8.20 15.54
CA ASP A 114 6.43 7.00 16.35
C ASP A 114 5.86 7.33 17.72
N LYS A 115 6.43 8.33 18.41
CA LYS A 115 5.95 8.79 19.73
C LYS A 115 4.51 9.30 19.72
N LYS A 116 4.03 9.78 18.57
CA LYS A 116 2.68 10.31 18.40
C LYS A 116 1.75 9.38 17.64
N ASN A 117 2.23 8.20 17.26
CA ASN A 117 1.50 7.24 16.45
C ASN A 117 0.98 7.85 15.12
N LEU A 118 1.81 8.66 14.45
CA LEU A 118 1.48 9.35 13.20
C LEU A 118 2.21 8.75 11.98
N GLY A 119 2.54 7.46 12.05
CA GLY A 119 3.25 6.72 11.00
C GLY A 119 4.74 7.02 10.93
N GLY A 120 5.46 6.67 11.99
CA GLY A 120 6.91 6.83 12.09
C GLY A 120 7.72 5.61 11.64
N THR A 121 8.98 5.61 12.04
CA THR A 121 9.99 4.63 11.62
C THR A 121 9.60 3.20 11.96
N GLN A 122 9.06 2.95 13.16
CA GLN A 122 8.71 1.60 13.59
C GLN A 122 7.47 1.07 12.85
N LEU A 123 6.51 1.94 12.53
CA LEU A 123 5.38 1.54 11.70
C LEU A 123 5.82 1.18 10.27
N ILE A 124 6.71 1.98 9.68
CA ILE A 124 7.26 1.67 8.35
C ILE A 124 8.00 0.33 8.40
N ARG A 125 8.77 0.06 9.46
CA ARG A 125 9.48 -1.21 9.64
C ARG A 125 8.51 -2.40 9.68
N ALA A 126 7.42 -2.27 10.44
CA ALA A 126 6.37 -3.29 10.47
C ALA A 126 5.73 -3.49 9.08
N VAL A 127 5.46 -2.41 8.33
CA VAL A 127 4.94 -2.51 6.96
C VAL A 127 5.91 -3.26 6.02
N VAL A 128 7.22 -3.05 6.18
CA VAL A 128 8.21 -3.75 5.37
C VAL A 128 8.23 -5.25 5.67
N PHE A 129 8.06 -5.65 6.94
CA PHE A 129 7.86 -7.06 7.30
C PHE A 129 6.55 -7.63 6.73
N SER A 130 5.46 -6.86 6.80
CA SER A 130 4.15 -7.32 6.34
C SER A 130 4.09 -7.58 4.84
N TYR A 131 4.84 -6.82 4.01
CA TYR A 131 4.93 -7.13 2.57
C TYR A 131 5.44 -8.54 2.27
N ALA A 132 6.30 -9.10 3.14
CA ALA A 132 6.82 -10.46 3.02
C ALA A 132 6.00 -11.50 3.79
N GLY A 133 4.84 -11.11 4.34
CA GLY A 133 3.96 -11.99 5.12
C GLY A 133 4.54 -12.37 6.48
N VAL A 134 5.41 -11.54 7.07
CA VAL A 134 5.96 -11.76 8.42
C VAL A 134 5.10 -11.01 9.43
N GLU A 135 4.38 -11.74 10.29
CA GLU A 135 3.47 -11.17 11.30
C GLU A 135 3.76 -11.65 12.73
N ASP A 136 4.42 -12.80 12.87
CA ASP A 136 4.66 -13.48 14.15
C ASP A 136 5.89 -12.96 14.91
N ILE A 137 6.05 -11.63 14.96
CA ILE A 137 7.13 -10.98 15.73
C ILE A 137 6.56 -9.87 16.64
N PRO A 138 7.14 -9.61 17.83
CA PRO A 138 6.55 -8.70 18.82
C PRO A 138 6.26 -7.28 18.29
N ILE A 139 7.17 -6.74 17.47
CA ILE A 139 6.98 -5.40 16.87
C ILE A 139 5.76 -5.35 15.95
N MET A 140 5.44 -6.43 15.23
CA MET A 140 4.27 -6.48 14.35
C MET A 140 2.99 -6.37 15.16
N GLN A 141 2.85 -7.17 16.22
CA GLN A 141 1.67 -7.16 17.08
C GLN A 141 1.45 -5.79 17.74
N GLU A 142 2.53 -5.16 18.23
CA GLU A 142 2.47 -3.80 18.78
C GLU A 142 1.99 -2.77 17.74
N GLN A 143 2.57 -2.80 16.54
CA GLN A 143 2.25 -1.83 15.49
C GLN A 143 0.86 -2.06 14.88
N VAL A 144 0.40 -3.31 14.79
CA VAL A 144 -0.96 -3.66 14.36
C VAL A 144 -1.97 -3.09 15.34
N GLN A 145 -1.77 -3.26 16.65
CA GLN A 145 -2.65 -2.68 17.66
C GLN A 145 -2.67 -1.15 17.58
N LYS A 146 -1.49 -0.51 17.44
CA LYS A 146 -1.38 0.94 17.24
C LYS A 146 -2.09 1.42 15.98
N ALA A 147 -2.04 0.65 14.90
CA ALA A 147 -2.73 0.97 13.66
C ALA A 147 -4.24 0.92 13.83
N LEU A 148 -4.80 -0.11 14.48
CA LEU A 148 -6.23 -0.17 14.80
C LEU A 148 -6.68 1.02 15.66
N THR A 149 -5.94 1.32 16.73
CA THR A 149 -6.21 2.47 17.61
C THR A 149 -6.23 3.79 16.84
N SER A 150 -5.40 3.93 15.78
CA SER A 150 -5.38 5.16 14.98
C SER A 150 -6.69 5.45 14.27
N PHE A 151 -7.53 4.45 13.98
CA PHE A 151 -8.84 4.61 13.34
C PHE A 151 -9.96 4.95 14.33
N GLN A 152 -9.73 4.80 15.64
CA GLN A 152 -10.70 5.18 16.66
C GLN A 152 -10.90 6.71 16.70
N THR A 153 -9.83 7.49 16.52
CA THR A 153 -9.91 8.96 16.55
C THR A 153 -10.78 9.51 15.41
N PRO A 154 -10.57 9.14 14.12
CA PRO A 154 -11.51 9.50 13.06
C PRO A 154 -12.95 9.11 13.38
N ALA A 155 -13.21 7.89 13.87
CA ALA A 155 -14.58 7.40 14.09
C ALA A 155 -15.44 8.32 14.99
N ILE A 156 -14.82 9.01 15.94
CA ILE A 156 -15.49 9.94 16.86
C ILE A 156 -15.36 11.42 16.47
N THR A 157 -14.49 11.76 15.51
CA THR A 157 -14.23 13.16 15.12
C THR A 157 -15.38 13.69 14.27
N ARG A 158 -16.01 14.78 14.69
CA ARG A 158 -17.11 15.43 13.94
C ARG A 158 -16.65 16.62 13.12
N ALA A 159 -15.58 17.29 13.54
CA ALA A 159 -15.05 18.47 12.87
C ALA A 159 -13.50 18.53 12.97
N ILE A 160 -12.85 19.19 12.00
CA ILE A 160 -11.38 19.28 11.92
C ILE A 160 -10.82 20.09 13.12
N GLU A 161 -11.58 21.01 13.65
CA GLU A 161 -11.23 21.90 14.77
C GLU A 161 -11.05 21.12 16.09
N GLU A 162 -11.69 19.95 16.22
CA GLU A 162 -11.56 19.06 17.37
C GLU A 162 -10.15 18.47 17.45
N ILE A 163 -9.52 18.24 16.29
CA ILE A 163 -8.23 17.58 16.18
C ILE A 163 -7.07 18.55 15.88
N THR A 164 -7.37 19.80 15.55
CA THR A 164 -6.37 20.80 15.12
C THR A 164 -6.29 22.04 16.02
N THR A 165 -5.16 22.74 15.91
CA THR A 165 -4.95 24.11 16.38
C THR A 165 -4.09 24.87 15.37
N ILE A 166 -3.98 26.19 15.49
CA ILE A 166 -3.19 27.03 14.58
C ILE A 166 -1.80 27.28 15.17
N HIS A 167 -0.75 27.02 14.39
CA HIS A 167 0.62 27.42 14.70
C HIS A 167 1.23 28.15 13.50
N LYS A 168 1.56 29.43 13.67
CA LYS A 168 2.13 30.29 12.61
C LYS A 168 1.29 30.25 11.31
N GLY A 169 -0.03 30.36 11.43
CA GLY A 169 -0.96 30.34 10.31
C GLY A 169 -1.17 28.98 9.66
N LYS A 170 -0.62 27.89 10.22
CA LYS A 170 -0.78 26.52 9.70
C LYS A 170 -1.53 25.65 10.70
N LEU A 171 -2.38 24.76 10.20
CA LEU A 171 -3.05 23.76 11.04
C LEU A 171 -2.03 22.73 11.53
N VAL A 172 -2.06 22.45 12.82
CA VAL A 172 -1.26 21.41 13.45
C VAL A 172 -2.14 20.52 14.32
N TYR A 173 -1.78 19.24 14.43
CA TYR A 173 -2.45 18.32 15.34
C TYR A 173 -2.32 18.79 16.79
N ARG A 174 -3.42 18.69 17.54
CA ARG A 174 -3.37 18.85 19.00
C ARG A 174 -2.45 17.77 19.61
N PRO A 175 -1.80 18.02 20.77
CA PRO A 175 -0.71 17.17 21.27
C PRO A 175 -1.01 15.67 21.41
N ALA A 176 -2.25 15.30 21.77
CA ALA A 176 -2.68 13.92 22.04
C ALA A 176 -3.43 13.26 20.87
N ILE A 177 -3.56 13.94 19.73
CA ILE A 177 -4.27 13.38 18.58
C ILE A 177 -3.39 12.37 17.87
N VAL A 178 -3.98 11.20 17.66
CA VAL A 178 -3.52 10.16 16.74
C VAL A 178 -4.37 10.26 15.48
N TRP A 179 -3.76 10.04 14.31
CA TRP A 179 -4.48 10.05 13.03
C TRP A 179 -3.90 8.98 12.11
N PRO A 180 -4.76 8.23 11.39
CA PRO A 180 -4.29 7.18 10.51
C PRO A 180 -3.50 7.77 9.34
N SER A 181 -2.69 6.92 8.72
CA SER A 181 -1.83 7.28 7.58
C SER A 181 -1.81 6.12 6.61
N ILE A 182 -1.20 6.31 5.43
CA ILE A 182 -1.05 5.23 4.45
C ILE A 182 -0.33 4.00 5.03
N TYR A 183 0.61 4.19 5.97
CA TYR A 183 1.34 3.07 6.57
C TYR A 183 0.47 2.27 7.54
N HIS A 184 -0.47 2.90 8.24
CA HIS A 184 -1.45 2.16 9.05
C HIS A 184 -2.34 1.30 8.15
N LEU A 185 -2.81 1.84 7.02
CA LEU A 185 -3.58 1.09 6.03
C LEU A 185 -2.77 -0.07 5.43
N ARG A 186 -1.52 0.18 5.04
CA ARG A 186 -0.62 -0.86 4.49
C ARG A 186 -0.38 -1.99 5.48
N LEU A 187 -0.05 -1.66 6.73
CA LEU A 187 0.21 -2.68 7.74
C LEU A 187 -0.99 -3.61 7.87
N LEU A 188 -2.16 -3.03 8.11
CA LEU A 188 -3.39 -3.79 8.29
C LEU A 188 -3.82 -4.55 7.02
N ALA A 189 -3.62 -3.98 5.82
CA ALA A 189 -3.95 -4.65 4.56
C ALA A 189 -3.14 -5.94 4.30
N PHE A 190 -1.90 -6.00 4.80
CA PHE A 190 -0.97 -7.11 4.61
C PHE A 190 -0.80 -8.00 5.87
N THR A 191 -1.72 -7.90 6.82
CA THR A 191 -1.73 -8.69 8.06
C THR A 191 -3.12 -9.30 8.32
N HIS A 192 -3.17 -10.34 9.15
CA HIS A 192 -4.36 -11.16 9.33
C HIS A 192 -4.80 -11.35 10.79
N THR A 193 -3.90 -11.29 11.78
CA THR A 193 -4.23 -11.63 13.18
C THR A 193 -5.24 -10.67 13.81
N TRP A 194 -5.36 -9.45 13.27
CA TRP A 194 -6.29 -8.44 13.77
C TRP A 194 -7.74 -8.61 13.30
N ARG A 195 -8.03 -9.49 12.32
CA ARG A 195 -9.31 -9.51 11.59
C ARG A 195 -10.47 -10.12 12.39
N THR A 196 -10.89 -9.46 13.47
CA THR A 196 -12.09 -9.78 14.26
C THR A 196 -13.26 -8.87 13.88
N LYS A 197 -14.49 -9.26 14.22
CA LYS A 197 -15.70 -8.46 13.94
C LYS A 197 -15.61 -7.06 14.55
N GLU A 198 -15.07 -6.96 15.76
CA GLU A 198 -14.89 -5.71 16.51
C GLU A 198 -13.89 -4.80 15.81
N ASN A 199 -12.77 -5.35 15.34
CA ASN A 199 -11.75 -4.59 14.64
C ASN A 199 -12.21 -4.13 13.25
N TYR A 200 -12.95 -4.98 12.52
CA TYR A 200 -13.61 -4.57 11.27
C TYR A 200 -14.54 -3.38 11.50
N LYS A 201 -15.34 -3.42 12.58
CA LYS A 201 -16.22 -2.30 12.94
C LYS A 201 -15.43 -1.01 13.22
N ILE A 202 -14.36 -1.07 14.01
CA ILE A 202 -13.51 0.11 14.30
C ILE A 202 -12.97 0.72 13.00
N LEU A 203 -12.45 -0.11 12.10
CA LEU A 203 -11.93 0.35 10.82
C LEU A 203 -13.02 0.94 9.93
N ALA A 204 -14.15 0.25 9.79
CA ALA A 204 -15.26 0.74 8.97
C ALA A 204 -15.80 2.08 9.47
N ASP A 205 -16.04 2.22 10.78
CA ASP A 205 -16.51 3.47 11.39
C ASP A 205 -15.49 4.61 11.17
N GLY A 206 -14.20 4.32 11.32
CA GLY A 206 -13.11 5.27 11.07
C GLY A 206 -13.04 5.72 9.62
N ILE A 207 -13.08 4.78 8.66
CA ILE A 207 -13.05 5.08 7.22
C ILE A 207 -14.32 5.81 6.77
N GLN A 208 -15.49 5.40 7.27
CA GLN A 208 -16.76 6.06 6.99
C GLN A 208 -16.72 7.53 7.44
N GLN A 209 -16.08 7.82 8.57
CA GLN A 209 -15.92 9.19 9.03
C GLN A 209 -14.85 9.96 8.24
N LEU A 210 -13.75 9.31 7.81
CA LEU A 210 -12.80 9.92 6.88
C LEU A 210 -13.46 10.31 5.55
N VAL A 211 -14.33 9.47 4.99
CA VAL A 211 -15.13 9.79 3.80
C VAL A 211 -15.91 11.10 3.99
N LYS A 212 -16.55 11.28 5.15
CA LYS A 212 -17.36 12.48 5.45
C LYS A 212 -16.51 13.73 5.67
N LEU A 213 -15.32 13.57 6.26
CA LEU A 213 -14.42 14.69 6.57
C LEU A 213 -13.56 15.10 5.36
N SER A 214 -13.36 14.19 4.41
CA SER A 214 -12.52 14.43 3.23
C SER A 214 -13.22 15.26 2.15
N PRO A 215 -12.47 16.06 1.36
CA PRO A 215 -11.05 16.36 1.53
C PRO A 215 -10.79 17.30 2.72
N MET A 216 -9.72 17.03 3.45
CA MET A 216 -9.29 17.85 4.59
C MET A 216 -8.12 18.77 4.21
N PRO A 217 -7.98 19.94 4.85
CA PRO A 217 -6.76 20.74 4.73
C PRO A 217 -5.56 19.97 5.31
N TYR A 218 -4.35 20.32 4.89
CA TYR A 218 -3.14 19.71 5.45
C TYR A 218 -2.98 20.03 6.93
N ILE A 219 -2.88 18.98 7.75
CA ILE A 219 -2.62 19.08 9.19
C ILE A 219 -1.20 18.62 9.46
N LEU A 220 -0.41 19.49 10.09
CA LEU A 220 1.01 19.25 10.31
C LEU A 220 1.27 18.73 11.72
N LEU A 221 2.32 17.95 11.89
CA LEU A 221 2.91 17.69 13.17
C LEU A 221 3.89 18.81 13.52
N LYS A 222 3.66 19.49 14.65
CA LYS A 222 4.68 20.33 15.28
C LYS A 222 5.65 19.50 16.10
N TYR A 223 6.91 19.48 15.70
CA TYR A 223 8.02 18.90 16.46
C TYR A 223 9.06 19.98 16.76
N LYS A 224 9.13 20.41 18.03
CA LYS A 224 9.93 21.58 18.44
C LYS A 224 9.54 22.82 17.59
N SER A 225 10.48 23.34 16.81
CA SER A 225 10.29 24.46 15.86
C SER A 225 9.96 24.01 14.43
N GLN A 226 10.00 22.71 14.14
CA GLN A 226 9.78 22.15 12.81
C GLN A 226 8.32 21.70 12.62
N LEU A 227 7.84 21.82 11.38
CA LEU A 227 6.55 21.31 10.94
C LEU A 227 6.78 20.15 9.96
N VAL A 228 6.18 19.00 10.24
CA VAL A 228 6.23 17.80 9.42
C VAL A 228 4.81 17.53 8.91
N ALA A 229 4.65 17.02 7.69
CA ALA A 229 3.33 16.69 7.13
C ALA A 229 3.07 15.18 7.16
N PRO A 230 2.64 14.60 8.31
CA PRO A 230 2.27 13.20 8.35
C PRO A 230 0.89 12.96 7.74
N ALA A 231 0.57 11.70 7.49
CA ALA A 231 -0.81 11.26 7.31
C ALA A 231 -1.61 11.93 6.18
N SER A 232 -0.94 12.61 5.24
CA SER A 232 -1.59 13.33 4.13
C SER A 232 -2.55 12.47 3.32
N PHE A 233 -2.26 11.18 3.21
CA PHE A 233 -3.13 10.22 2.53
C PHE A 233 -4.54 10.12 3.12
N CYS A 234 -4.67 10.24 4.44
CA CYS A 234 -5.95 10.25 5.17
C CYS A 234 -6.60 11.65 5.21
N MET A 235 -6.08 12.61 4.44
CA MET A 235 -6.65 13.95 4.24
C MET A 235 -7.13 14.16 2.80
N LEU A 236 -6.68 13.32 1.86
CA LEU A 236 -7.13 13.37 0.47
C LEU A 236 -8.62 13.06 0.38
N ASP A 237 -9.25 13.39 -0.74
CA ASP A 237 -10.64 13.04 -1.01
C ASP A 237 -10.82 11.51 -1.02
N PHE A 238 -11.56 10.94 -0.07
CA PHE A 238 -11.88 9.50 0.04
C PHE A 238 -13.07 9.09 -0.83
N ASN A 239 -13.85 10.04 -1.32
CA ASN A 239 -15.00 9.79 -2.18
C ASN A 239 -14.97 10.63 -3.46
N PRO A 240 -13.89 10.53 -4.26
CA PRO A 240 -13.79 11.27 -5.49
C PRO A 240 -14.77 10.71 -6.53
N ASP A 241 -15.24 11.59 -7.41
CA ASP A 241 -15.87 11.19 -8.66
C ASP A 241 -14.81 10.56 -9.58
N ILE A 242 -14.81 9.23 -9.70
CA ILE A 242 -13.76 8.51 -10.42
C ILE A 242 -13.70 8.86 -11.91
N HIS A 243 -14.80 9.38 -12.49
CA HIS A 243 -14.84 9.79 -13.89
C HIS A 243 -14.11 11.11 -14.14
N LYS A 244 -13.87 11.90 -13.08
CA LYS A 244 -13.17 13.20 -13.12
C LYS A 244 -11.71 13.12 -12.68
N LEU A 245 -11.22 11.94 -12.30
CA LEU A 245 -9.83 11.76 -11.89
C LEU A 245 -8.88 11.95 -13.07
N ASP A 246 -7.86 12.78 -12.87
CA ASP A 246 -6.68 12.86 -13.72
C ASP A 246 -5.72 11.67 -13.46
N ASP A 247 -4.60 11.62 -14.17
CA ASP A 247 -3.65 10.50 -14.05
C ASP A 247 -3.08 10.36 -12.63
N VAL A 248 -2.88 11.47 -11.92
CA VAL A 248 -2.40 11.47 -10.53
C VAL A 248 -3.49 10.99 -9.59
N GLY A 249 -4.72 11.45 -9.79
CA GLY A 249 -5.91 11.04 -9.06
C GLY A 249 -6.15 9.54 -9.18
N TRP A 250 -6.07 8.97 -10.39
CA TRP A 250 -6.14 7.52 -10.59
C TRP A 250 -5.03 6.76 -9.88
N MET A 251 -3.79 7.27 -9.92
CA MET A 251 -2.67 6.64 -9.22
C MET A 251 -2.91 6.58 -7.71
N MET A 252 -3.38 7.69 -7.11
CA MET A 252 -3.74 7.72 -5.69
C MET A 252 -4.95 6.83 -5.38
N TRP A 253 -5.94 6.81 -6.27
CA TRP A 253 -7.12 5.97 -6.14
C TRP A 253 -6.78 4.48 -6.12
N PHE A 254 -5.96 4.00 -7.06
CA PHE A 254 -5.52 2.59 -7.08
C PHE A 254 -4.74 2.22 -5.80
N HIS A 255 -3.80 3.06 -5.38
CA HIS A 255 -3.06 2.82 -4.13
C HIS A 255 -3.97 2.72 -2.91
N ARG A 256 -5.03 3.55 -2.84
CA ARG A 256 -5.96 3.53 -1.73
C ARG A 256 -6.93 2.37 -1.81
N MET A 257 -7.59 2.23 -2.95
CA MET A 257 -8.68 1.29 -3.12
C MET A 257 -8.20 -0.16 -3.05
N GLU A 258 -7.00 -0.47 -3.57
CA GLU A 258 -6.42 -1.81 -3.40
C GLU A 258 -6.19 -2.12 -1.90
N LEU A 259 -5.68 -1.17 -1.11
CA LEU A 259 -5.50 -1.36 0.32
C LEU A 259 -6.85 -1.52 1.05
N LEU A 260 -7.84 -0.68 0.74
CA LEU A 260 -9.18 -0.77 1.35
C LEU A 260 -9.88 -2.09 0.99
N ALA A 261 -9.69 -2.60 -0.23
CA ALA A 261 -10.18 -3.90 -0.66
C ALA A 261 -9.51 -5.01 0.14
N ARG A 262 -8.17 -5.04 0.20
CA ARG A 262 -7.39 -6.01 0.99
C ARG A 262 -7.76 -5.98 2.47
N LEU A 263 -7.98 -4.80 3.05
CA LEU A 263 -8.42 -4.65 4.44
C LEU A 263 -9.74 -5.34 4.69
N GLY A 264 -10.65 -5.24 3.73
CA GLY A 264 -11.91 -5.94 3.77
C GLY A 264 -13.07 -5.20 4.39
N ILE A 265 -13.09 -3.88 4.20
CA ILE A 265 -14.10 -3.00 4.78
C ILE A 265 -14.96 -2.33 3.71
N ILE A 266 -14.75 -2.63 2.42
CA ILE A 266 -15.46 -1.94 1.33
C ILE A 266 -16.97 -2.11 1.48
N HIS A 267 -17.47 -3.33 1.72
CA HIS A 267 -18.90 -3.62 1.88
C HIS A 267 -19.54 -2.90 3.09
N MET A 268 -18.74 -2.45 4.05
CA MET A 268 -19.20 -1.75 5.25
C MET A 268 -19.27 -0.22 5.07
N VAL A 269 -18.77 0.31 3.95
CA VAL A 269 -18.70 1.76 3.70
C VAL A 269 -19.29 2.06 2.32
N SER A 270 -20.52 2.60 2.30
CA SER A 270 -21.30 2.79 1.06
C SER A 270 -20.54 3.53 -0.05
N ALA A 271 -19.85 4.62 0.28
CA ALA A 271 -19.06 5.40 -0.66
C ALA A 271 -17.93 4.58 -1.35
N LEU A 272 -17.39 3.56 -0.67
CA LEU A 272 -16.40 2.67 -1.27
C LEU A 272 -17.06 1.61 -2.16
N VAL A 273 -18.22 1.08 -1.75
CA VAL A 273 -19.04 0.19 -2.59
C VAL A 273 -19.39 0.87 -3.90
N ASP A 274 -19.82 2.13 -3.86
CA ASP A 274 -20.17 2.91 -5.05
C ASP A 274 -18.96 3.04 -5.99
N GLN A 275 -17.77 3.37 -5.45
CA GLN A 275 -16.55 3.47 -6.26
C GLN A 275 -16.15 2.14 -6.91
N VAL A 276 -16.28 1.00 -6.20
CA VAL A 276 -16.00 -0.32 -6.80
C VAL A 276 -17.05 -0.70 -7.83
N ASN A 277 -18.32 -0.34 -7.62
CA ASN A 277 -19.37 -0.53 -8.62
C ASN A 277 -19.13 0.29 -9.88
N GLU A 278 -18.67 1.53 -9.74
CA GLU A 278 -18.26 2.36 -10.89
C GLU A 278 -17.03 1.78 -11.60
N LEU A 279 -16.04 1.25 -10.88
CA LEU A 279 -14.94 0.49 -11.50
C LEU A 279 -15.48 -0.72 -12.28
N ASN A 280 -16.38 -1.51 -11.70
CA ASN A 280 -17.00 -2.66 -12.38
C ASN A 280 -17.72 -2.24 -13.66
N LYS A 281 -18.46 -1.12 -13.65
CA LYS A 281 -19.11 -0.57 -14.86
C LYS A 281 -18.09 -0.20 -15.94
N LEU A 282 -16.97 0.44 -15.56
CA LEU A 282 -15.88 0.78 -16.49
C LEU A 282 -15.29 -0.47 -17.14
N LEU A 283 -15.06 -1.52 -16.35
CA LEU A 283 -14.57 -2.79 -16.89
C LEU A 283 -15.61 -3.40 -17.85
N ILE A 284 -16.87 -3.55 -17.42
CA ILE A 284 -17.93 -4.16 -18.24
C ILE A 284 -18.12 -3.43 -19.57
N SER A 285 -18.07 -2.09 -19.58
CA SER A 285 -18.22 -1.32 -20.82
C SER A 285 -17.09 -1.52 -21.82
N ASP A 286 -15.95 -2.05 -21.37
CA ASP A 286 -14.76 -2.29 -22.16
C ASP A 286 -14.38 -3.78 -22.18
N GLN A 287 -15.40 -4.65 -22.23
CA GLN A 287 -15.27 -6.11 -22.29
C GLN A 287 -14.49 -6.74 -21.11
N GLY A 288 -14.32 -5.99 -20.03
CA GLY A 288 -13.63 -6.30 -18.78
C GLY A 288 -12.20 -5.73 -18.69
N TRP A 289 -11.74 -5.00 -19.71
CA TRP A 289 -10.45 -4.31 -19.70
C TRP A 289 -10.51 -2.95 -19.01
N PHE A 290 -9.38 -2.50 -18.47
CA PHE A 290 -9.20 -1.11 -18.06
C PHE A 290 -8.33 -0.38 -19.09
N SER A 291 -8.95 0.22 -20.11
CA SER A 291 -8.22 0.85 -21.23
C SER A 291 -7.87 2.33 -21.09
N LYS A 292 -8.17 2.98 -19.95
CA LYS A 292 -7.84 4.40 -19.76
C LYS A 292 -6.35 4.66 -20.02
N ARG A 293 -6.05 5.74 -20.74
CA ARG A 293 -4.71 6.09 -21.21
C ARG A 293 -3.90 6.86 -20.16
N LEU A 294 -3.79 6.29 -18.95
CA LEU A 294 -3.07 6.93 -17.84
C LEU A 294 -1.57 7.01 -18.14
N SER A 295 -0.93 8.12 -17.79
CA SER A 295 0.44 8.43 -18.21
C SER A 295 1.20 9.30 -17.19
N HIS A 296 1.13 8.97 -15.90
CA HIS A 296 1.92 9.67 -14.88
C HIS A 296 3.19 8.92 -14.46
N LYS A 297 4.29 9.63 -14.26
CA LYS A 297 5.59 9.04 -13.86
C LYS A 297 5.53 8.25 -12.55
N TYR A 298 4.57 8.54 -11.66
CA TYR A 298 4.42 7.84 -10.38
C TYR A 298 3.89 6.41 -10.51
N PHE A 299 3.35 6.01 -11.66
CA PHE A 299 3.05 4.61 -11.91
C PHE A 299 4.32 3.77 -12.09
N GLY A 300 5.30 4.28 -12.84
CA GLY A 300 6.55 3.57 -13.15
C GLY A 300 7.72 3.84 -12.19
N LYS A 301 7.63 4.90 -11.38
CA LYS A 301 8.66 5.24 -10.40
C LYS A 301 8.40 4.48 -9.10
N TRP A 302 9.23 3.50 -8.79
CA TRP A 302 9.17 2.80 -7.50
C TRP A 302 9.77 3.65 -6.38
N GLY A 303 9.00 3.80 -5.30
CA GLY A 303 9.42 4.50 -4.10
C GLY A 303 8.46 4.23 -2.94
N ALA A 304 8.66 4.93 -1.82
CA ALA A 304 7.80 4.79 -0.64
C ALA A 304 6.31 5.06 -0.92
N TYR A 305 5.98 6.01 -1.81
CA TYR A 305 4.61 6.46 -2.08
C TYR A 305 4.17 6.33 -3.55
N SER A 306 4.93 5.59 -4.36
CA SER A 306 4.68 5.47 -5.81
C SER A 306 5.05 4.08 -6.31
N GLY A 307 4.65 3.72 -7.53
CA GLY A 307 4.93 2.44 -8.16
C GLY A 307 3.72 1.50 -8.13
N LEU A 308 3.20 1.20 -9.32
CA LEU A 308 2.15 0.22 -9.60
C LEU A 308 2.44 -0.61 -10.87
N MET A 309 3.34 -0.12 -11.74
CA MET A 309 3.71 -0.73 -13.02
C MET A 309 4.60 -1.96 -12.78
N LEU A 310 4.02 -3.15 -12.99
CA LEU A 310 4.72 -4.43 -12.96
C LEU A 310 5.28 -4.78 -14.34
N GLU A 311 4.69 -4.28 -15.41
CA GLU A 311 5.27 -4.36 -16.74
C GLU A 311 6.60 -3.58 -16.83
N LYS A 312 7.43 -3.93 -17.80
CA LYS A 312 8.75 -3.29 -17.94
C LYS A 312 8.67 -1.81 -18.33
N ASP A 313 7.66 -1.45 -19.11
CA ASP A 313 7.36 -0.09 -19.56
C ASP A 313 5.90 0.01 -20.04
N TRP A 314 5.41 1.24 -20.20
CA TRP A 314 4.11 1.55 -20.80
C TRP A 314 4.24 2.14 -22.22
N LYS A 315 5.34 1.86 -22.93
CA LYS A 315 5.50 2.30 -24.32
C LYS A 315 4.55 1.55 -25.24
N ASN A 316 4.34 0.25 -24.96
CA ASN A 316 3.28 -0.53 -25.56
C ASN A 316 1.97 -0.30 -24.76
N PRO A 317 0.87 0.18 -25.39
CA PRO A 317 -0.42 0.38 -24.72
C PRO A 317 -0.93 -0.86 -23.99
N ASN A 318 -0.74 -2.07 -24.53
CA ASN A 318 -1.23 -3.31 -23.94
C ASN A 318 -0.62 -3.56 -22.55
N ARG A 319 0.66 -3.24 -22.37
CA ARG A 319 1.32 -3.38 -21.06
C ARG A 319 0.67 -2.51 -19.98
N ARG A 320 0.35 -1.25 -20.32
CA ARG A 320 -0.39 -0.38 -19.41
C ARG A 320 -1.76 -0.98 -19.08
N ILE A 321 -2.47 -1.47 -20.10
CA ILE A 321 -3.79 -2.09 -19.91
C ILE A 321 -3.67 -3.31 -19.01
N PHE A 322 -2.64 -4.15 -19.17
CA PHE A 322 -2.42 -5.31 -18.32
C PHE A 322 -2.19 -4.94 -16.86
N ASP A 323 -1.31 -3.98 -16.58
CA ASP A 323 -1.08 -3.49 -15.22
C ASP A 323 -2.37 -2.97 -14.57
N LEU A 324 -3.08 -2.07 -15.26
CA LEU A 324 -4.27 -1.43 -14.69
C LEU A 324 -5.45 -2.39 -14.57
N THR A 325 -5.61 -3.31 -15.52
CA THR A 325 -6.62 -4.36 -15.46
C THR A 325 -6.31 -5.32 -14.33
N PHE A 326 -5.07 -5.76 -14.16
CA PHE A 326 -4.65 -6.59 -13.03
C PHE A 326 -4.95 -5.92 -11.68
N ARG A 327 -4.63 -4.64 -11.50
CA ARG A 327 -4.96 -3.89 -10.27
C ARG A 327 -6.46 -3.80 -10.03
N SER A 328 -7.24 -3.62 -11.08
CA SER A 328 -8.71 -3.60 -11.02
C SER A 328 -9.28 -4.96 -10.61
N LEU A 329 -8.72 -6.05 -11.15
CA LEU A 329 -9.09 -7.42 -10.79
C LEU A 329 -8.73 -7.77 -9.34
N LEU A 330 -7.59 -7.30 -8.82
CA LEU A 330 -7.26 -7.45 -7.40
C LEU A 330 -8.29 -6.76 -6.50
N ILE A 331 -8.67 -5.52 -6.81
CA ILE A 331 -9.69 -4.79 -6.06
C ILE A 331 -11.01 -5.57 -6.07
N LYS A 332 -11.43 -6.04 -7.24
CA LYS A 332 -12.66 -6.84 -7.41
C LYS A 332 -12.61 -8.15 -6.62
N TYR A 333 -11.51 -8.89 -6.71
CA TYR A 333 -11.30 -10.14 -5.99
C TYR A 333 -11.46 -9.95 -4.48
N TYR A 334 -10.74 -8.99 -3.89
CA TYR A 334 -10.83 -8.75 -2.45
C TYR A 334 -12.18 -8.20 -2.00
N PHE A 335 -12.90 -7.48 -2.87
CA PHE A 335 -14.28 -7.07 -2.61
C PHE A 335 -15.25 -8.26 -2.62
N GLU A 336 -15.08 -9.22 -3.53
CA GLU A 336 -15.97 -10.36 -3.70
C GLU A 336 -15.75 -11.48 -2.68
N CYS A 337 -14.49 -11.79 -2.36
CA CYS A 337 -14.13 -12.85 -1.39
C CYS A 337 -14.65 -12.62 0.04
N GLN A 338 -15.25 -11.48 0.32
CA GLN A 338 -15.79 -11.12 1.63
C GLN A 338 -17.31 -11.03 1.67
N ASN A 339 -17.96 -11.25 0.52
CA ASN A 339 -19.41 -11.43 0.43
C ASN A 339 -19.80 -12.92 0.53
N GLY A 340 -18.86 -13.80 0.90
CA GLY A 340 -19.03 -15.25 1.03
C GLY A 340 -19.01 -15.74 2.48
#